data_AF-A0A4Y2IXF8-F1
#
_entry.id   AF-A0A4Y2IXF8-F1
#
_cell.length_a   1.000
_cell.length_b   1.000
_cell.length_c   1.000
_cell.angle_alpha   90.00
_cell.angle_beta   90.00
_cell.angle_gamma   90.00
#
_symmetry.space_group_name_H-M   'P 1'
#
loop_
_entity.id
_entity.type
_entity.pdbx_description
1 polymer ?
#
loop_
_entity_poly.entity_id
_entity_poly.type
_entity_poly.pdbx_seq_one_letter_code
_entity_poly.pdbx_strand_id
1 'polypeptide(L)'
;MPLTEEERIGIILLAERGSTRHVARTFHATHRTQTTYDTVAKLIKKFKRAGSDADASRFGRPKMATDEGRSTQVLEAMAMSPIKRIRRLSSQMGISQSSVMRILRASGTHTSNKWHPYKL
;
A
#
# COMPACT_ATOMS: atom_id res chain seq x y z
N MET A 1 3.04 -21.53 -3.22
CA MET A 1 3.82 -20.60 -2.40
C MET A 1 4.45 -19.54 -3.30
N PRO A 2 4.57 -18.28 -2.86
CA PRO A 2 5.38 -17.30 -3.58
C PRO A 2 6.86 -17.72 -3.57
N LEU A 3 7.58 -17.41 -4.63
CA LEU A 3 9.03 -17.64 -4.73
C LEU A 3 9.75 -16.82 -3.65
N THR A 4 10.73 -17.43 -2.97
CA THR A 4 11.61 -16.68 -2.05
C THR A 4 12.52 -15.73 -2.84
N GLU A 5 13.18 -14.81 -2.13
CA GLU A 5 14.11 -13.87 -2.76
C GLU A 5 15.28 -14.60 -3.42
N GLU A 6 15.85 -15.58 -2.73
CA GLU A 6 16.95 -16.41 -3.21
C GLU A 6 16.54 -17.19 -4.47
N GLU A 7 15.32 -17.73 -4.48
CA GLU A 7 14.78 -18.43 -5.65
C GLU A 7 14.60 -17.50 -6.86
N ARG A 8 14.15 -16.24 -6.63
CA ARG A 8 14.03 -15.25 -7.71
C ARG A 8 15.39 -14.85 -8.26
N ILE A 9 16.38 -14.60 -7.39
CA ILE A 9 17.76 -14.29 -7.77
C ILE A 9 18.35 -15.45 -8.59
N GLY A 10 18.19 -16.69 -8.12
CA GLY A 10 18.66 -17.88 -8.82
C GLY A 10 18.07 -18.01 -10.24
N ILE A 11 16.78 -17.75 -10.40
CA ILE A 11 16.13 -17.74 -11.72
C ILE A 11 16.71 -16.65 -12.63
N ILE A 12 16.99 -15.46 -12.10
CA ILE A 12 17.54 -14.35 -12.88
C ILE A 12 18.97 -14.65 -13.34
N LEU A 13 19.82 -15.19 -12.45
CA LEU A 13 21.19 -15.60 -12.79
C LEU A 13 21.22 -16.69 -13.87
N LEU A 14 20.30 -17.66 -13.80
CA LEU A 14 20.17 -18.71 -14.82
C LEU A 14 19.70 -18.16 -16.17
N ALA A 15 18.90 -17.08 -16.16
CA ALA A 15 18.34 -16.48 -17.37
C ALA A 15 19.38 -15.78 -18.26
N GLU A 16 20.56 -15.44 -17.72
CA GLU A 16 21.67 -14.90 -18.51
C GLU A 16 22.19 -15.91 -19.56
N ARG A 17 22.00 -17.22 -19.32
CA ARG A 17 22.65 -18.29 -20.09
C ARG A 17 21.70 -19.17 -20.90
N GLY A 18 20.40 -18.96 -20.84
CA GLY A 18 19.46 -19.90 -21.48
C GLY A 18 18.05 -19.39 -21.71
N SER A 19 17.29 -20.18 -22.47
CA SER A 19 15.86 -19.95 -22.69
C SER A 19 15.05 -20.17 -21.40
N THR A 20 13.85 -19.60 -21.31
CA THR A 20 12.93 -19.77 -20.16
C THR A 20 12.69 -21.24 -19.79
N ARG A 21 12.61 -22.12 -20.79
CA ARG A 21 12.45 -23.57 -20.59
C ARG A 21 13.70 -24.21 -20.00
N HIS A 22 14.89 -23.77 -20.42
CA HIS A 22 16.15 -24.25 -19.84
C HIS A 22 16.25 -23.80 -18.38
N VAL A 23 15.98 -22.52 -18.10
CA VAL A 23 15.99 -21.93 -16.75
C VAL A 23 15.05 -22.66 -15.79
N ALA A 24 13.81 -22.93 -16.20
CA ALA A 24 12.85 -23.63 -15.35
C ALA A 24 13.31 -25.06 -15.04
N ARG A 25 13.86 -25.78 -16.02
CA ARG A 25 14.37 -27.15 -15.83
C ARG A 25 15.57 -27.19 -14.89
N THR A 26 16.52 -26.28 -15.04
CA THR A 26 17.69 -26.19 -14.15
C THR A 26 17.29 -25.76 -12.74
N PHE A 27 16.31 -24.87 -12.61
CA PHE A 27 15.74 -24.49 -11.33
C PHE A 27 15.04 -25.67 -10.63
N HIS A 28 14.18 -26.42 -11.32
CA HIS A 28 13.49 -27.60 -10.75
C HIS A 28 14.44 -28.73 -10.37
N ALA A 29 15.59 -28.86 -11.05
CA ALA A 29 16.60 -29.85 -10.69
C ALA A 29 17.30 -29.56 -9.35
N THR A 30 17.32 -28.29 -8.94
CA THR A 30 18.08 -27.80 -7.78
C THR A 30 17.19 -27.38 -6.61
N HIS A 31 15.90 -27.12 -6.85
CA HIS A 31 14.96 -26.61 -5.86
C HIS A 31 13.73 -27.51 -5.73
N ARG A 32 13.19 -27.63 -4.51
CA ARG A 32 11.93 -28.36 -4.26
C ARG A 32 10.71 -27.63 -4.80
N THR A 33 10.78 -26.31 -4.92
CA THR A 33 9.67 -25.48 -5.39
C THR A 33 9.52 -25.62 -6.90
N GLN A 34 8.35 -26.11 -7.34
CA GLN A 34 8.04 -26.13 -8.77
C GLN A 34 7.43 -24.81 -9.21
N THR A 35 8.10 -24.14 -10.14
CA THR A 35 7.67 -22.91 -10.80
C THR A 35 7.16 -23.17 -12.21
N THR A 36 6.19 -22.39 -12.66
CA THR A 36 5.72 -22.50 -14.05
C THR A 36 6.63 -21.72 -15.00
N TYR A 37 6.67 -22.13 -16.27
CA TYR A 37 7.40 -21.41 -17.31
C TYR A 37 6.93 -19.95 -17.46
N ASP A 38 5.63 -19.71 -17.28
CA ASP A 38 5.04 -18.36 -17.31
C ASP A 38 5.54 -17.49 -16.15
N THR A 39 5.66 -18.08 -14.95
CA THR A 39 6.25 -17.38 -13.79
C THR A 39 7.69 -16.96 -14.06
N VAL A 40 8.50 -17.85 -14.63
CA VAL A 40 9.89 -17.55 -15.03
C VAL A 40 9.93 -16.42 -16.08
N ALA A 41 9.10 -16.51 -17.12
CA ALA A 41 9.04 -15.50 -18.17
C ALA A 41 8.61 -14.12 -17.62
N LYS A 42 7.60 -14.07 -16.75
CA LYS A 42 7.14 -12.86 -16.08
C LYS A 42 8.22 -12.24 -15.20
N LEU A 43 8.95 -13.06 -14.44
CA LEU A 43 10.03 -12.59 -13.58
C LEU A 43 11.17 -11.98 -14.41
N ILE A 44 11.63 -12.65 -15.45
CA ILE A 44 12.67 -12.13 -16.35
C ILE A 44 12.22 -10.82 -17.01
N LYS A 45 10.97 -10.75 -17.49
CA LYS A 45 10.42 -9.53 -18.09
C LYS A 45 10.34 -8.38 -17.09
N LYS A 46 9.92 -8.65 -15.86
CA LYS A 46 9.86 -7.67 -14.76
C LYS A 46 11.25 -7.16 -14.41
N PHE A 47 12.23 -8.06 -14.28
CA PHE A 47 13.61 -7.70 -14.01
C PHE A 47 14.19 -6.83 -15.13
N LYS A 48 14.02 -7.21 -16.41
CA LYS A 48 14.47 -6.39 -17.56
C LYS A 48 13.83 -5.00 -17.60
N ARG A 49 12.60 -4.86 -17.10
CA ARG A 49 11.88 -3.58 -17.07
C ARG A 49 12.30 -2.68 -15.90
N ALA A 50 12.45 -3.26 -14.71
CA ALA A 50 12.60 -2.50 -13.46
C ALA A 50 14.01 -2.57 -12.86
N GLY A 51 14.87 -3.48 -13.32
CA GLY A 51 16.18 -3.76 -12.73
C GLY A 51 16.12 -4.39 -11.34
N SER A 52 14.96 -4.88 -10.92
CA SER A 52 14.73 -5.37 -9.55
C SER A 52 14.02 -6.72 -9.57
N ASP A 53 14.49 -7.63 -8.72
CA ASP A 53 13.88 -8.93 -8.42
C ASP A 53 12.84 -8.84 -7.29
N ALA A 54 12.84 -7.73 -6.53
CA ALA A 54 11.93 -7.50 -5.43
C ALA A 54 10.48 -7.40 -5.89
N ASP A 55 9.55 -7.86 -5.06
CA ASP A 55 8.13 -7.67 -5.31
C ASP A 55 7.73 -6.22 -5.19
N ALA A 56 7.01 -5.72 -6.19
CA ALA A 56 6.51 -4.36 -6.18
C ALA A 56 5.49 -4.22 -5.04
N SER A 57 5.50 -3.06 -4.38
CA SER A 57 4.45 -2.78 -3.40
C SER A 57 3.10 -2.89 -4.11
N ARG A 58 2.17 -3.61 -3.49
CA ARG A 58 0.83 -3.76 -4.04
C ARG A 58 0.13 -2.41 -3.92
N PHE A 59 -0.19 -1.79 -5.05
CA PHE A 59 -1.09 -0.66 -5.06
C PHE A 59 -2.46 -1.14 -4.56
N GLY A 60 -2.85 -0.68 -3.37
CA GLY A 60 -4.16 -0.92 -2.82
C GLY A 60 -5.25 -0.10 -3.52
N ARG A 61 -6.50 -0.29 -3.10
CA ARG A 61 -7.63 0.51 -3.59
C ARG A 61 -7.37 2.00 -3.28
N PRO A 62 -7.49 2.91 -4.27
CA PRO A 62 -7.35 4.35 -4.04
C PRO A 62 -8.32 4.86 -2.96
N LYS A 63 -7.80 5.70 -2.05
CA LYS A 63 -8.62 6.34 -1.01
C LYS A 63 -9.33 7.56 -1.62
N MET A 64 -10.65 7.52 -1.76
CA MET A 64 -11.42 8.65 -2.32
C MET A 64 -11.79 9.73 -1.31
N ALA A 65 -11.92 9.36 -0.03
CA ALA A 65 -12.41 10.25 1.04
C ALA A 65 -11.33 10.64 2.04
N THR A 66 -10.13 10.07 1.90
CA THR A 66 -8.95 10.27 2.76
C THR A 66 -7.72 10.40 1.86
N ASP A 67 -7.92 10.92 0.65
CA ASP A 67 -6.81 11.47 -0.11
C ASP A 67 -6.23 12.66 0.65
N GLU A 68 -5.00 13.00 0.32
CA GLU A 68 -4.24 14.03 1.03
C GLU A 68 -4.94 15.39 0.98
N GLY A 69 -5.47 15.78 -0.18
CA GLY A 69 -6.16 17.06 -0.38
C GLY A 69 -7.46 17.19 0.40
N ARG A 70 -8.32 16.16 0.43
CA ARG A 70 -9.53 16.21 1.28
C ARG A 70 -9.18 16.15 2.76
N SER A 71 -8.11 15.45 3.12
CA SER A 71 -7.68 15.35 4.51
C SER A 71 -7.19 16.70 5.03
N THR A 72 -6.42 17.45 4.25
CA THR A 72 -5.96 18.80 4.63
C THR A 72 -7.13 19.77 4.80
N GLN A 73 -8.10 19.77 3.88
CA GLN A 73 -9.31 20.62 3.98
C GLN A 73 -10.14 20.32 5.25
N VAL A 74 -10.28 19.04 5.60
CA VAL A 74 -10.98 18.62 6.83
C VAL A 74 -10.24 19.10 8.08
N LEU A 75 -8.91 19.02 8.08
CA LEU A 75 -8.07 19.45 9.20
C LEU A 75 -8.09 20.97 9.37
N GLU A 76 -7.98 21.71 8.27
CA GLU A 76 -8.06 23.18 8.27
C GLU A 76 -9.42 23.65 8.80
N ALA A 77 -10.51 23.06 8.31
CA ALA A 77 -11.84 23.42 8.77
C ALA A 77 -12.10 23.08 10.25
N MET A 78 -11.44 22.04 10.78
CA MET A 78 -11.48 21.72 12.20
C MET A 78 -10.59 22.67 13.02
N ALA A 79 -9.42 23.06 12.51
CA ALA A 79 -8.55 24.04 13.15
C ALA A 79 -9.23 25.42 13.27
N MET A 80 -9.96 25.83 12.23
CA MET A 80 -10.75 27.07 12.22
C MET A 80 -11.94 27.04 13.19
N SER A 81 -12.46 25.85 13.54
CA SER A 81 -13.58 25.72 14.46
C SER A 81 -13.52 24.41 15.25
N PRO A 82 -12.68 24.33 16.29
CA PRO A 82 -12.42 23.07 17.00
C PRO A 82 -13.64 22.49 17.73
N ILE A 83 -14.63 23.33 18.06
CA ILE A 83 -15.86 22.94 18.74
C ILE A 83 -16.93 22.43 17.75
N LYS A 84 -16.69 22.56 16.43
CA LYS A 84 -17.64 22.14 15.40
C LYS A 84 -17.86 20.63 15.47
N ARG A 85 -19.12 20.21 15.62
CA ARG A 85 -19.47 18.79 15.63
C ARG A 85 -19.07 18.11 14.32
N ILE A 86 -18.49 16.92 14.44
CA ILE A 86 -18.07 16.07 13.30
C ILE A 86 -19.21 15.85 12.30
N ARG A 87 -20.46 15.67 12.76
CA ARG A 87 -21.63 15.55 11.89
C ARG A 87 -21.83 16.76 10.97
N ARG A 88 -21.62 17.97 11.49
CA ARG A 88 -21.75 19.21 10.71
C ARG A 88 -20.60 19.35 9.72
N LEU A 89 -19.37 19.06 10.16
CA LEU A 89 -18.19 19.07 9.30
C LEU A 89 -18.30 18.06 8.15
N SER A 90 -18.77 16.85 8.44
CA SER A 90 -19.07 15.79 7.47
C SER A 90 -20.08 16.24 6.41
N SER A 91 -21.20 16.84 6.84
CA SER A 91 -22.20 17.38 5.92
C SER A 91 -21.67 18.50 5.04
N GLN A 92 -20.83 19.39 5.60
CA GLN A 92 -20.24 20.52 4.87
C GLN A 92 -19.24 20.04 3.81
N MET A 93 -18.45 19.00 4.11
CA MET A 93 -17.39 18.51 3.23
C MET A 93 -17.85 17.40 2.29
N GLY A 94 -19.10 16.91 2.40
CA GLY A 94 -19.61 15.80 1.60
C GLY A 94 -18.86 14.49 1.84
N ILE A 95 -18.35 14.27 3.04
CA ILE A 95 -17.56 13.08 3.42
C ILE A 95 -18.29 12.36 4.55
N SER A 96 -18.23 11.02 4.58
CA SER A 96 -18.81 10.25 5.69
C SER A 96 -18.21 10.64 7.05
N GLN A 97 -19.02 10.63 8.11
CA GLN A 97 -18.54 10.95 9.47
C GLN A 97 -17.39 10.03 9.90
N SER A 98 -17.43 8.76 9.51
CA SER A 98 -16.37 7.78 9.81
C SER A 98 -15.05 8.14 9.13
N SER A 99 -15.07 8.66 7.91
CA SER A 99 -13.86 9.14 7.23
C SER A 99 -13.32 10.41 7.88
N VAL A 100 -14.18 11.36 8.28
CA VAL A 100 -13.76 12.55 9.03
C VAL A 100 -13.10 12.16 10.35
N MET A 101 -13.73 11.27 11.13
CA MET A 101 -13.12 10.75 12.37
C MET A 101 -11.76 10.08 12.11
N ARG A 102 -11.63 9.31 11.03
CA ARG A 102 -10.39 8.63 10.68
C ARG A 102 -9.27 9.61 10.34
N ILE A 103 -9.58 10.66 9.59
CA ILE A 103 -8.64 11.76 9.28
C ILE A 103 -8.17 12.42 10.58
N LEU A 104 -9.10 12.81 11.46
CA LEU A 104 -8.77 13.50 12.71
C LEU A 104 -7.95 12.65 13.68
N ARG A 105 -8.20 11.34 13.72
CA ARG A 105 -7.41 10.40 14.53
C ARG A 105 -6.00 10.23 13.95
N ALA A 106 -5.88 10.11 12.64
CA ALA A 106 -4.60 9.89 11.96
C ALA A 106 -3.66 11.11 12.08
N SER A 107 -4.21 12.32 12.11
CA SER A 107 -3.44 13.56 12.27
C SER A 107 -3.04 13.88 13.71
N GLY A 108 -3.40 13.03 14.68
CA GLY A 108 -3.17 13.33 16.10
C GLY A 108 -4.09 14.43 16.66
N THR A 109 -4.98 15.01 15.84
CA THR A 109 -6.08 15.89 16.27
C THR A 109 -7.22 15.10 16.92
N HIS A 110 -6.86 14.03 17.64
CA HIS A 110 -7.82 13.32 18.46
C HIS A 110 -8.40 14.33 19.41
N THR A 111 -9.68 14.56 19.22
CA THR A 111 -10.56 15.42 20.00
C THR A 111 -10.73 14.76 21.36
N SER A 112 -9.64 14.62 22.12
CA SER A 112 -9.73 14.82 23.57
C SER A 112 -10.07 16.31 23.69
N ASN A 113 -11.30 16.73 23.95
CA ASN A 113 -12.03 16.39 25.17
C ASN A 113 -11.08 16.09 26.34
N LYS A 114 -10.06 16.92 26.51
CA LYS A 114 -9.62 17.37 27.84
C LYS A 114 -10.00 18.83 28.11
N TRP A 115 -10.89 19.42 27.31
CA TRP A 115 -11.58 20.63 27.72
C TRP A 115 -12.99 20.26 28.18
N HIS A 116 -13.23 20.36 29.48
CA HIS A 116 -14.53 20.12 30.11
C HIS A 116 -15.00 21.47 30.66
N PRO A 117 -16.04 22.11 30.07
CA PRO A 117 -16.49 23.44 30.48
C PRO A 117 -17.13 23.48 31.88
N TYR A 118 -17.16 22.37 32.62
CA TYR A 118 -17.72 22.22 33.97
C TYR A 118 -16.73 21.61 34.97
N LYS A 119 -15.42 21.67 34.67
CA LYS A 119 -14.36 21.46 35.66
C LYS A 119 -13.52 22.72 35.74
N LEU A 120 -14.02 23.70 36.50
CA LEU A 120 -13.22 24.76 37.12
C LEU A 120 -12.70 24.25 38.46
#